data_AF-A0A2D8A8U8-F1
#
_entry.id   AF-A0A2D8A8U8-F1
#
_cell.length_a   1.000
_cell.length_b   1.000
_cell.length_c   1.000
_cell.angle_alpha   90.00
_cell.angle_beta   90.00
_cell.angle_gamma   90.00
#
_symmetry.space_group_name_H-M   'P 1'
#
loop_
_entity.id
_entity.type
_entity.pdbx_description
1 polymer ?
#
loop_
_entity_poly.entity_id
_entity_poly.type
_entity_poly.pdbx_seq_one_letter_code
_entity_poly.pdbx_strand_id
1 'polypeptide(L)'
;MIMPDGSIRPFCRWDRTGNHAKGHNSNTLGVSFHGNFHSQPGDAWSNHDGRYGNTVPTEAQLHAGARLIALWRSLYAYMPADVNDGVVQHGQLDGASTVCPGNQFPWQALLDQVKKFEANWQASPTAQEKLALFRRKPFLYVDADKYRAAEASVPVNKTAAIQEA
;
A
#
# COMPACT_ATOMS: atom_id res chain seq x y z
N MET A 1 -7.73 6.67 0.95
CA MET A 1 -8.48 6.22 2.13
C MET A 1 -9.15 4.90 1.84
N ILE A 2 -9.06 3.96 2.78
CA ILE A 2 -9.75 2.68 2.76
C ILE A 2 -11.00 2.81 3.64
N MET A 3 -12.16 2.69 3.01
CA MET A 3 -13.47 2.80 3.65
C MET A 3 -13.85 1.50 4.37
N PRO A 4 -14.81 1.51 5.33
CA PRO A 4 -15.22 0.33 6.09
C PRO A 4 -15.67 -0.86 5.25
N ASP A 5 -16.19 -0.62 4.04
CA ASP A 5 -16.59 -1.63 3.05
C ASP A 5 -15.41 -2.18 2.20
N GLY A 6 -14.18 -1.74 2.47
CA GLY A 6 -13.00 -2.07 1.69
C GLY A 6 -12.84 -1.27 0.39
N SER A 7 -13.76 -0.34 0.09
CA SER A 7 -13.61 0.53 -1.07
C SER A 7 -12.44 1.49 -0.89
N ILE A 8 -11.66 1.68 -1.96
CA ILE A 8 -10.50 2.58 -1.97
C ILE A 8 -10.93 3.91 -2.59
N ARG A 9 -10.87 4.98 -1.80
CA ARG A 9 -11.12 6.36 -2.23
C ARG A 9 -9.76 7.08 -2.38
N PRO A 10 -9.25 7.29 -3.60
CA PRO A 10 -8.01 8.05 -3.81
C PRO A 10 -8.24 9.53 -3.54
N PHE A 11 -7.36 10.16 -2.75
CA PHE A 11 -7.43 11.59 -2.43
C PHE A 11 -6.31 12.37 -3.10
N CYS A 12 -5.08 11.87 -3.00
CA CYS A 12 -3.95 12.39 -3.75
C CYS A 12 -3.76 11.53 -5.00
N ARG A 13 -3.49 12.18 -6.13
CA ARG A 13 -2.95 11.49 -7.29
C ARG A 13 -1.62 10.86 -6.93
N TRP A 14 -1.28 9.73 -7.55
CA TRP A 14 -0.04 9.02 -7.23
C TRP A 14 1.18 9.86 -7.60
N ASP A 15 1.13 10.63 -8.69
CA ASP A 15 2.17 11.54 -9.15
C ASP A 15 2.31 12.87 -8.38
N ARG A 16 1.76 12.95 -7.17
CA ARG A 16 1.82 14.15 -6.34
C ARG A 16 2.21 13.83 -4.91
N THR A 17 3.01 14.73 -4.34
CA THR A 17 3.30 14.77 -2.91
C THR A 17 2.02 15.02 -2.14
N GLY A 18 1.65 14.07 -1.26
CA GLY A 18 0.52 14.23 -0.35
C GLY A 18 0.84 15.16 0.81
N ASN A 19 -0.16 15.47 1.63
CA ASN A 19 0.01 16.15 2.91
C ASN A 19 -0.55 15.28 4.03
N HIS A 20 0.22 14.30 4.47
CA HIS A 20 -0.21 13.23 5.36
C HIS A 20 0.72 13.00 6.56
N ALA A 21 2.02 13.29 6.41
CA ALA A 21 3.02 13.21 7.46
C ALA A 21 4.00 14.39 7.37
N LYS A 22 3.90 15.35 8.30
CA LYS A 22 4.75 16.56 8.31
C LYS A 22 6.23 16.18 8.36
N GLY A 23 7.04 16.74 7.45
CA GLY A 23 8.48 16.43 7.35
C GLY A 23 8.83 15.18 6.53
N HIS A 24 7.85 14.30 6.27
CA HIS A 24 8.05 13.01 5.58
C HIS A 24 7.25 12.90 4.27
N ASN A 25 6.46 13.92 3.93
CA ASN A 25 5.57 13.88 2.76
C ASN A 25 6.29 13.61 1.43
N SER A 26 7.52 14.11 1.26
CA SER A 26 8.28 14.02 0.01
C SER A 26 8.88 12.64 -0.27
N ASN A 27 8.96 11.75 0.74
CA ASN A 27 9.58 10.43 0.63
C ASN A 27 8.67 9.28 1.12
N THR A 28 7.37 9.52 1.32
CA THR A 28 6.44 8.51 1.81
C THR A 28 5.11 8.50 1.04
N LEU A 29 4.50 7.32 0.94
CA LEU A 29 3.13 7.15 0.49
C LEU A 29 2.21 6.96 1.69
N GLY A 30 1.12 7.72 1.75
CA GLY A 30 0.14 7.64 2.85
C GLY A 30 -1.04 6.74 2.52
N VAL A 31 -1.27 5.70 3.33
CA VAL A 31 -2.55 4.97 3.37
C VAL A 31 -3.33 5.40 4.61
N SER A 32 -4.54 5.92 4.42
CA SER A 32 -5.47 6.18 5.52
C SER A 32 -6.54 5.10 5.59
N PHE A 33 -6.89 4.70 6.80
CA PHE A 33 -8.02 3.82 7.10
C PHE A 33 -9.11 4.67 7.76
N HIS A 34 -10.33 4.61 7.24
CA HIS A 34 -11.44 5.39 7.78
C HIS A 34 -11.86 4.86 9.15
N GLY A 35 -11.69 5.67 10.19
CA GLY A 35 -12.11 5.35 11.55
C GLY A 35 -11.26 6.06 12.60
N ASN A 36 -11.67 5.92 13.87
CA ASN A 36 -10.88 6.30 15.02
C ASN A 36 -10.60 5.04 15.85
N PHE A 37 -9.36 4.56 15.78
CA PHE A 37 -8.92 3.33 16.44
C PHE A 37 -8.08 3.61 17.70
N HIS A 38 -8.14 4.83 18.22
CA HIS A 38 -7.57 5.17 19.51
C HIS A 38 -8.61 4.95 20.61
N SER A 39 -8.31 4.17 21.64
CA SER A 39 -9.29 3.73 22.65
C SER A 39 -8.87 4.04 24.08
N GLN A 40 -7.96 5.00 24.31
CA GLN A 40 -7.48 5.29 25.66
C GLN A 40 -8.56 5.99 26.49
N PRO A 41 -9.02 5.38 27.60
CA PRO A 41 -9.97 6.05 28.48
C PRO A 41 -9.37 7.31 29.08
N GLY A 42 -10.15 8.39 29.10
CA GLY A 42 -9.71 9.71 29.61
C GLY A 42 -9.15 10.66 28.55
N ASP A 43 -8.82 10.18 27.34
CA ASP A 43 -8.60 11.08 26.19
C ASP A 43 -9.96 11.49 25.61
N ALA A 44 -10.23 12.79 25.59
CA ALA A 44 -11.48 13.37 25.10
C ALA A 44 -11.75 13.11 23.61
N TRP A 45 -10.74 12.66 22.85
CA TRP A 45 -10.82 12.34 21.43
C TRP A 45 -10.69 10.84 21.13
N SER A 46 -10.61 9.99 22.16
CA SER A 46 -10.63 8.54 21.95
C SER A 46 -12.03 8.05 21.56
N ASN A 47 -12.04 6.91 20.87
CA ASN A 47 -13.19 6.12 20.51
C ASN A 47 -13.36 4.92 21.46
N HIS A 48 -13.10 5.11 22.76
CA HIS A 48 -13.22 4.03 23.75
C HIS A 48 -14.64 3.46 23.92
N ASP A 49 -15.66 4.19 23.47
CA ASP A 49 -17.08 3.94 23.63
C ASP A 49 -17.78 3.70 22.28
N GLY A 50 -17.02 3.68 21.18
CA GLY A 50 -17.54 3.46 19.83
C GLY A 50 -18.30 4.64 19.21
N ARG A 51 -18.35 5.81 19.86
CA ARG A 51 -19.13 6.96 19.34
C ARG A 51 -18.63 7.50 17.99
N TYR A 52 -17.37 7.21 17.64
CA TYR A 52 -16.76 7.59 16.35
C TYR A 52 -16.77 6.44 15.33
N GLY A 53 -17.61 5.42 15.54
CA GLY A 53 -17.73 4.25 14.69
C GLY A 53 -16.84 3.10 15.17
N ASN A 54 -16.42 2.25 14.23
CA ASN A 54 -15.67 1.04 14.56
C ASN A 54 -14.40 1.35 15.36
N THR A 55 -14.22 0.66 16.48
CA THR A 55 -13.05 0.80 17.37
C THR A 55 -11.81 0.09 16.84
N VAL A 56 -12.00 -0.85 15.90
CA VAL A 56 -10.96 -1.52 15.12
C VAL A 56 -11.29 -1.42 13.62
N PRO A 57 -10.31 -1.45 12.70
CA PRO A 57 -10.59 -1.53 11.28
C PRO A 57 -11.37 -2.81 10.94
N THR A 58 -12.25 -2.74 9.94
CA THR A 58 -12.95 -3.94 9.45
C THR A 58 -11.99 -4.89 8.71
N GLU A 59 -12.38 -6.16 8.57
CA GLU A 59 -11.61 -7.10 7.75
C GLU A 59 -11.48 -6.64 6.30
N ALA A 60 -12.55 -6.06 5.73
CA ALA A 60 -12.55 -5.51 4.38
C ALA A 60 -11.55 -4.36 4.26
N GLN A 61 -11.43 -3.51 5.29
CA GLN A 61 -10.42 -2.46 5.36
C GLN A 61 -9.00 -3.05 5.39
N LEU A 62 -8.72 -4.00 6.28
CA LEU A 62 -7.40 -4.61 6.39
C LEU A 62 -6.99 -5.29 5.09
N HIS A 63 -7.90 -6.05 4.48
CA HIS A 63 -7.66 -6.73 3.22
C HIS A 63 -7.39 -5.76 2.07
N ALA A 64 -8.21 -4.72 1.92
CA ALA A 64 -8.01 -3.72 0.87
C ALA A 64 -6.74 -2.89 1.08
N GLY A 65 -6.46 -2.49 2.32
CA GLY A 65 -5.25 -1.78 2.70
C GLY A 65 -4.00 -2.60 2.48
N ALA A 66 -3.98 -3.86 2.93
CA ALA A 66 -2.87 -4.79 2.70
C ALA A 66 -2.59 -4.99 1.22
N ARG A 67 -3.63 -5.19 0.41
CA ARG A 67 -3.51 -5.33 -1.04
C ARG A 67 -2.91 -4.08 -1.69
N LEU A 68 -3.31 -2.88 -1.25
CA LEU A 68 -2.78 -1.62 -1.77
C LEU A 68 -1.31 -1.43 -1.39
N ILE A 69 -0.95 -1.71 -0.13
CA ILE A 69 0.43 -1.62 0.36
C ILE A 69 1.33 -2.61 -0.37
N ALA A 70 0.91 -3.87 -0.51
CA ALA A 70 1.63 -4.88 -1.28
C ALA A 70 1.83 -4.45 -2.75
N LEU A 71 0.81 -3.79 -3.35
CA LEU A 71 0.92 -3.25 -4.70
C LEU A 71 2.01 -2.18 -4.74
N TRP A 72 1.98 -1.18 -3.87
CA TRP A 72 3.01 -0.15 -3.83
C TRP A 72 4.41 -0.72 -3.59
N ARG A 73 4.58 -1.64 -2.65
CA ARG A 73 5.86 -2.32 -2.43
C ARG A 73 6.35 -3.07 -3.66
N SER A 74 5.43 -3.68 -4.41
CA SER A 74 5.75 -4.31 -5.70
C SER A 74 6.08 -3.31 -6.81
N LEU A 75 5.63 -2.06 -6.72
CA LEU A 75 5.86 -1.05 -7.76
C LEU A 75 7.11 -0.20 -7.52
N TYR A 76 7.52 0.04 -6.27
CA TYR A 76 8.59 0.97 -5.93
C TYR A 76 9.85 0.22 -5.47
N ALA A 77 10.87 0.18 -6.32
CA ALA A 77 12.10 -0.60 -6.10
C ALA A 77 12.96 -0.14 -4.89
N TYR A 78 12.73 1.06 -4.36
CA TYR A 78 13.48 1.61 -3.23
C TYR A 78 12.79 1.38 -1.87
N MET A 79 11.62 0.74 -1.85
CA MET A 79 11.03 0.34 -0.57
C MET A 79 11.87 -0.74 0.10
N PRO A 80 12.07 -0.68 1.44
CA PRO A 80 12.78 -1.73 2.17
C PRO A 80 12.19 -3.12 1.90
N ALA A 81 13.05 -4.12 1.75
CA ALA A 81 12.66 -5.49 1.41
C ALA A 81 11.80 -6.14 2.50
N ASP A 82 12.13 -5.92 3.78
CA ASP A 82 11.25 -6.31 4.88
C ASP A 82 10.07 -5.33 4.97
N VAL A 83 8.86 -5.88 5.11
CA VAL A 83 7.65 -5.08 5.29
C VAL A 83 7.67 -4.29 6.60
N ASN A 84 8.31 -4.83 7.63
CA ASN A 84 8.39 -4.20 8.95
C ASN A 84 9.25 -2.91 8.90
N ASP A 85 10.20 -2.83 7.96
CA ASP A 85 11.06 -1.65 7.78
C ASP A 85 10.46 -0.66 6.79
N GLY A 86 9.67 -1.15 5.81
CA GLY A 86 9.12 -0.32 4.74
C GLY A 86 7.69 0.18 4.98
N VAL A 87 7.04 -0.27 6.05
CA VAL A 87 5.69 0.16 6.43
C VAL A 87 5.73 0.59 7.88
N VAL A 88 5.37 1.84 8.15
CA VAL A 88 5.52 2.47 9.46
C VAL A 88 4.21 3.14 9.91
N GLN A 89 3.94 3.12 11.21
CA GLN A 89 2.81 3.83 11.79
C GLN A 89 3.09 5.34 11.80
N HIS A 90 2.07 6.18 11.60
CA HIS A 90 2.28 7.63 11.59
C HIS A 90 2.87 8.14 12.91
N GLY A 91 2.39 7.65 14.05
CA GLY A 91 2.90 8.00 15.38
C GLY A 91 4.33 7.51 15.66
N GLN A 92 4.90 6.66 14.80
CA GLN A 92 6.28 6.17 14.90
C GLN A 92 7.27 6.94 14.00
N LEU A 93 6.79 7.89 13.19
CA LEU A 93 7.68 8.73 12.39
C LEU A 93 8.42 9.76 13.26
N ASP A 94 9.65 10.09 12.88
CA ASP A 94 10.44 11.09 13.58
C ASP A 94 9.72 12.44 13.61
N GLY A 95 9.58 13.03 14.80
CA GLY A 95 8.86 14.29 15.00
C GLY A 95 7.34 14.18 14.92
N ALA A 96 6.77 12.97 14.86
CA ALA A 96 5.34 12.76 14.94
C ALA A 96 4.80 13.14 16.33
N SER A 97 3.70 13.89 16.34
CA SER A 97 2.93 14.23 17.54
C SER A 97 1.49 13.79 17.36
N THR A 98 1.28 12.48 17.18
CA THR A 98 -0.02 11.88 16.91
C THR A 98 -0.11 10.47 17.49
N VAL A 99 -1.33 10.04 17.82
CA VAL A 99 -1.62 8.66 18.24
C VAL A 99 -1.96 7.73 17.07
N CYS A 100 -1.98 8.25 15.83
CA CYS A 100 -2.33 7.50 14.62
C CYS A 100 -1.35 6.33 14.36
N PRO A 101 -1.82 5.12 14.00
CA PRO A 101 -3.18 4.76 13.61
C PRO A 101 -4.14 4.42 14.77
N GLY A 102 -3.72 4.56 16.02
CA GLY A 102 -4.50 4.21 17.20
C GLY A 102 -4.08 2.87 17.79
N ASN A 103 -4.19 2.72 19.11
CA ASN A 103 -3.75 1.54 19.86
C ASN A 103 -4.61 0.29 19.62
N GLN A 104 -5.77 0.42 18.99
CA GLN A 104 -6.60 -0.71 18.55
C GLN A 104 -6.36 -1.09 17.09
N PHE A 105 -5.47 -0.38 16.37
CA PHE A 105 -5.14 -0.76 14.99
C PHE A 105 -4.31 -2.07 15.01
N PRO A 106 -4.78 -3.15 14.35
CA PRO A 106 -4.12 -4.44 14.40
C PRO A 106 -2.93 -4.48 13.44
N TRP A 107 -1.85 -3.78 13.82
CA TRP A 107 -0.69 -3.53 12.96
C TRP A 107 -0.08 -4.81 12.41
N GLN A 108 0.18 -5.81 13.27
CA GLN A 108 0.77 -7.07 12.83
C GLN A 108 -0.13 -7.81 11.83
N ALA A 109 -1.44 -7.84 12.06
CA ALA A 109 -2.38 -8.48 11.15
C ALA A 109 -2.40 -7.82 9.76
N LEU A 110 -2.24 -6.50 9.69
CA LEU A 110 -2.07 -5.79 8.42
C LEU A 110 -0.79 -6.26 7.71
N LEU A 111 0.35 -6.25 8.41
CA LEU A 111 1.64 -6.65 7.83
C LEU A 111 1.64 -8.11 7.36
N ASP A 112 1.01 -9.01 8.11
CA ASP A 112 0.89 -10.42 7.74
C ASP A 112 0.07 -10.59 6.45
N GLN A 113 -1.01 -9.82 6.29
CA GLN A 113 -1.77 -9.81 5.04
C GLN A 113 -0.98 -9.23 3.86
N VAL A 114 -0.17 -8.18 4.09
CA VAL A 114 0.74 -7.64 3.06
C VAL A 114 1.69 -8.72 2.58
N LYS A 115 2.39 -9.41 3.50
CA LYS A 115 3.30 -10.52 3.18
C LYS A 115 2.59 -11.61 2.38
N LYS A 116 1.35 -11.96 2.76
CA LYS A 116 0.55 -12.96 2.04
C LYS A 116 0.26 -12.55 0.59
N PHE A 117 -0.10 -11.28 0.35
CA PHE A 117 -0.30 -10.79 -1.02
C PHE A 117 0.99 -10.81 -1.83
N GLU A 118 2.10 -10.33 -1.26
CA GLU A 118 3.40 -10.32 -1.92
C GLU A 118 3.85 -11.74 -2.29
N ALA A 119 3.78 -12.69 -1.35
CA ALA A 119 4.12 -14.09 -1.60
C ALA A 119 3.25 -14.72 -2.70
N ASN A 120 1.93 -14.49 -2.65
CA ASN A 120 1.00 -15.01 -3.64
C ASN A 120 1.27 -14.44 -5.05
N TRP A 121 1.61 -13.15 -5.14
CA TRP A 121 1.92 -12.53 -6.42
C TRP A 121 3.30 -12.94 -6.95
N GLN A 122 4.29 -13.13 -6.08
CA GLN A 122 5.59 -13.68 -6.46
C GLN A 122 5.48 -15.10 -7.02
N ALA A 123 4.62 -15.93 -6.43
CA ALA A 123 4.37 -17.30 -6.89
C ALA A 123 3.49 -17.40 -8.14
N SER A 124 2.93 -16.29 -8.64
CA SER A 124 1.99 -16.28 -9.77
C SER A 124 2.58 -15.56 -10.99
N PRO A 125 2.93 -16.29 -12.08
CA PRO A 125 3.41 -15.68 -13.31
C PRO A 125 2.43 -14.65 -13.89
N THR A 126 1.13 -14.95 -13.85
CA THR A 126 0.08 -14.02 -14.29
C THR A 126 0.04 -12.74 -13.44
N ALA A 127 0.25 -12.83 -12.13
CA ALA A 127 0.32 -11.65 -11.28
C ALA A 127 1.57 -10.82 -11.57
N GLN A 128 2.72 -11.47 -11.76
CA GLN A 128 3.98 -10.80 -12.15
C GLN A 128 3.83 -10.04 -13.47
N GLU A 129 3.24 -10.65 -14.50
CA GLU A 129 2.97 -10.00 -15.78
C GLU A 129 2.05 -8.79 -15.62
N LYS A 130 0.95 -8.94 -14.88
CA LYS A 130 0.01 -7.84 -14.60
C LYS A 130 0.67 -6.69 -13.83
N LEU A 131 1.53 -6.99 -12.86
CA LEU A 131 2.30 -5.99 -12.13
C LEU A 131 3.28 -5.26 -13.05
N ALA A 132 3.97 -6.00 -13.92
CA ALA A 132 4.89 -5.43 -14.91
C ALA A 132 4.16 -4.48 -15.88
N LEU A 133 2.97 -4.85 -16.34
CA LEU A 133 2.11 -3.98 -17.15
C LEU A 133 1.60 -2.78 -16.36
N PHE A 134 1.23 -2.98 -15.09
CA PHE A 134 0.72 -1.91 -14.24
C PHE A 134 1.77 -0.83 -13.98
N ARG A 135 3.04 -1.21 -13.76
CA ARG A 135 4.18 -0.28 -13.60
C ARG A 135 4.32 0.72 -14.75
N ARG A 136 3.81 0.40 -15.94
CA ARG A 136 3.92 1.24 -17.16
C ARG A 136 2.79 2.27 -17.29
N LYS A 137 1.80 2.27 -16.38
CA LYS A 137 0.67 3.19 -16.48
C LYS A 137 1.13 4.63 -16.22
N PRO A 138 0.61 5.61 -16.98
CA PRO A 138 0.94 7.01 -16.77
C PRO A 138 0.44 7.49 -15.39
N PHE A 139 1.09 8.52 -14.85
CA PHE A 139 0.72 9.17 -13.59
C PHE A 139 0.83 8.31 -12.33
N LEU A 140 1.44 7.13 -12.42
CA LEU A 140 2.03 6.49 -11.26
C LEU A 140 3.36 7.19 -10.99
N TYR A 141 3.62 7.62 -9.75
CA TYR A 141 4.94 8.14 -9.37
C TYR A 141 5.93 7.00 -9.25
N VAL A 142 6.29 6.38 -10.37
CA VAL A 142 7.29 5.32 -10.42
C VAL A 142 8.44 5.87 -11.25
N ASP A 143 9.23 6.80 -10.68
CA ASP A 143 10.48 7.18 -11.33
C ASP A 143 11.63 6.41 -10.71
N ALA A 144 11.90 5.31 -11.40
CA ALA A 144 13.28 5.00 -11.58
C ALA A 144 13.57 5.36 -13.03
N ASP A 145 14.54 6.25 -13.29
CA ASP A 145 15.30 6.37 -14.56
C ASP A 145 15.90 5.01 -15.03
N LYS A 146 15.60 3.96 -14.28
CA LYS A 146 16.15 2.64 -14.02
C LYS A 146 15.24 1.53 -14.56
N TYR A 147 13.95 1.81 -14.77
CA TYR A 147 13.14 0.91 -15.59
C TYR A 147 13.58 1.01 -17.09
N ARG A 148 14.42 2.00 -17.46
CA ARG A 148 14.89 2.34 -18.83
C ARG A 148 15.83 1.34 -19.55
N ALA A 149 16.41 0.30 -18.93
CA ALA A 149 17.21 -0.71 -19.66
C ALA A 149 16.44 -2.00 -20.00
N ALA A 150 15.38 -2.30 -19.25
CA ALA A 150 14.77 -3.63 -19.20
C ALA A 150 13.74 -3.94 -20.30
N GLU A 151 13.50 -3.02 -21.25
CA GLU A 151 12.74 -3.35 -22.47
C GLU A 151 13.62 -3.57 -23.71
N ALA A 152 14.92 -3.31 -23.66
CA ALA A 152 15.77 -3.34 -24.87
C ALA A 152 16.26 -4.74 -25.30
N SER A 153 15.96 -5.82 -24.57
CA SER A 153 16.62 -7.15 -24.76
C SER A 153 15.70 -8.38 -24.77
N VAL A 154 14.38 -8.23 -24.70
CA VAL A 154 13.46 -9.38 -24.77
C VAL A 154 13.06 -9.63 -26.23
N PRO A 155 13.47 -10.73 -26.88
CA PRO A 155 12.95 -11.06 -28.20
C PRO A 155 11.48 -11.48 -28.05
N VAL A 156 10.61 -10.82 -28.82
CA VAL A 156 9.26 -11.30 -29.06
C VAL A 156 9.39 -12.65 -29.73
N ASN A 157 9.03 -13.72 -29.02
CA ASN A 157 9.06 -15.06 -29.58
C ASN A 157 7.94 -15.16 -30.64
N LYS A 158 8.28 -14.84 -31.89
CA LYS A 158 7.44 -15.06 -33.05
C LYS A 158 7.50 -16.55 -33.41
N THR A 159 6.72 -17.36 -32.73
CA THR A 159 6.43 -18.71 -33.24
C THR A 159 5.06 -19.17 -32.78
N ALA A 160 4.05 -18.71 -33.51
CA ALA A 160 2.86 -19.49 -33.82
C ALA A 160 2.22 -18.89 -35.07
N ALA A 161 2.93 -19.00 -36.20
CA ALA A 161 2.33 -18.86 -37.51
C ALA A 161 2.56 -20.17 -38.26
N ILE A 162 1.45 -20.89 -38.44
CA ILE A 162 1.08 -21.64 -39.65
C ILE A 162 2.00 -22.82 -40.04
N GLN A 163 1.47 -24.02 -39.88
CA GLN A 163 1.61 -25.04 -40.92
C GLN A 163 0.33 -25.88 -40.95
N GLU A 164 -0.53 -25.55 -41.91
CA GLU A 164 -1.46 -26.51 -42.52
C GLU A 164 -0.65 -27.47 -43.40
N ALA A 165 -0.99 -28.75 -43.33
CA ALA A 165 -1.00 -29.68 -44.45
C ALA A 165 -2.05 -30.76 -44.13
#